data_AF-A0A7S2Q3E2-F1
#
_entry.id   AF-A0A7S2Q3E2-F1
#
_cell.length_a   1.000
_cell.length_b   1.000
_cell.length_c   1.000
_cell.angle_alpha   90.00
_cell.angle_beta   90.00
_cell.angle_gamma   90.00
#
_symmetry.space_group_name_H-M   'P 1'
#
loop_
_entity.id
_entity.type
_entity.pdbx_description
1 polymer ?
#
loop_
_entity_poly.entity_id
_entity_poly.type
_entity_poly.pdbx_seq_one_letter_code
_entity_poly.pdbx_strand_id
1 'polypeptide(L)'
;QQAQQQAPMQHPPPGQPPPPGHPMPMMGMPPQPHMMHHMHHMHMMQAAQQQQHMAMMHAQHSQMQQMEMKKKQEDDRRRRIDEEKRKREEEKRKREEEARRKQNEEKAVRNIMQVVQKLRVATPENFDELKKELEDTLAKELPVAGNSSARMKDEADKGLAAAQKCIEMINARRKLVEDKRREMEAKQKALEDRARSLLEELQGLVTSAEEQSRRLAEVSKPLGGIPKKAPA
;
A
#
# COMPACT_ATOMS: atom_id res chain seq x y z
N GLN A 1 5.91 38.73 29.27
CA GLN A 1 6.87 39.85 29.38
C GLN A 1 7.02 40.46 27.99
N GLN A 2 7.12 41.80 27.94
CA GLN A 2 7.42 42.63 26.75
C GLN A 2 6.27 42.80 25.74
N ALA A 3 5.98 43.97 25.20
CA ALA A 3 6.40 45.33 25.51
C ALA A 3 5.31 46.26 24.99
N GLN A 4 4.79 47.10 25.89
CA GLN A 4 3.90 48.21 25.59
C GLN A 4 4.71 49.26 24.82
N GLN A 5 4.44 49.44 23.53
CA GLN A 5 5.00 50.56 22.76
C GLN A 5 4.00 51.72 22.82
N GLN A 6 4.32 52.70 23.66
CA GLN A 6 3.69 54.01 23.70
C GLN A 6 4.09 54.78 22.42
N ALA A 7 3.11 55.29 21.69
CA ALA A 7 3.33 56.20 20.57
C ALA A 7 3.64 57.62 21.09
N PRO A 8 4.61 58.34 20.51
CA PRO A 8 4.96 59.69 20.95
C PRO A 8 3.90 60.71 20.55
N MET A 9 3.46 61.50 21.53
CA MET A 9 2.68 62.74 21.34
C MET A 9 3.51 63.74 20.53
N GLN A 10 3.11 64.00 19.28
CA GLN A 10 3.68 65.07 18.49
C GLN A 10 3.10 66.41 18.96
N HIS A 11 3.96 67.23 19.56
CA HIS A 11 3.70 68.64 19.85
C HIS A 11 3.65 69.44 18.54
N PRO A 12 2.73 70.41 18.39
CA PRO A 12 2.77 71.34 17.27
C PRO A 12 4.01 72.25 17.38
N PRO A 13 4.67 72.59 16.25
CA PRO A 13 5.88 73.40 16.24
C PRO A 13 5.60 74.84 16.74
N PRO A 14 6.47 75.41 17.60
CA PRO A 14 6.38 76.79 18.02
C PRO A 14 7.00 77.70 16.95
N GLY A 15 6.27 78.74 16.51
CA GLY A 15 6.87 79.79 15.68
C GLY A 15 6.06 80.26 14.47
N GLN A 16 4.74 80.44 14.61
CA GLN A 16 4.05 81.35 13.69
C GLN A 16 4.22 82.79 14.19
N PRO A 17 4.67 83.73 13.33
CA PRO A 17 4.77 85.14 13.69
C PRO A 17 3.38 85.75 13.95
N PRO A 18 3.25 86.71 14.88
CA PRO A 18 1.99 87.41 15.10
C PRO A 18 1.57 88.16 13.82
N PRO A 19 0.27 88.20 13.47
CA PRO A 19 -0.21 88.90 12.30
C PRO A 19 0.09 90.41 12.38
N PRO A 20 0.46 91.06 11.27
CA PRO A 20 0.77 92.49 11.23
C PRO A 20 -0.44 93.35 11.59
N GLY A 21 -0.18 94.33 12.46
CA GLY A 21 -1.16 95.29 12.98
C GLY A 21 -1.93 95.97 11.87
N HIS A 22 -3.26 95.93 11.99
CA HIS A 22 -4.15 96.62 11.07
C HIS A 22 -4.19 98.13 11.40
N PRO A 23 -4.14 98.99 10.38
CA PRO A 23 -4.22 100.44 10.54
C PRO A 23 -5.62 100.88 11.01
N MET A 24 -5.63 101.93 11.83
CA MET A 24 -6.82 102.62 12.32
C MET A 24 -7.75 103.04 11.17
N PRO A 25 -9.07 102.74 11.23
CA PRO A 25 -10.01 103.22 10.23
C PRO A 25 -10.33 104.69 10.46
N MET A 26 -10.06 105.49 9.44
CA MET A 26 -10.55 106.86 9.28
C MET A 26 -12.07 106.91 9.37
N MET A 27 -12.60 107.90 10.10
CA MET A 27 -14.02 108.27 10.14
C MET A 27 -14.50 108.63 8.72
N GLY A 28 -15.18 107.68 8.07
CA GLY A 28 -15.90 107.87 6.81
C GLY A 28 -17.41 107.73 7.03
N MET A 29 -18.17 108.57 6.33
CA MET A 29 -19.62 108.73 6.41
C MET A 29 -20.41 107.41 6.46
N PRO A 30 -21.51 107.34 7.24
CA PRO A 30 -22.33 106.14 7.34
C PRO A 30 -22.95 105.79 5.99
N PRO A 31 -22.70 104.58 5.45
CA PRO A 31 -23.34 104.13 4.24
C PRO A 31 -24.84 103.93 4.49
N GLN A 32 -25.66 104.29 3.51
CA GLN A 32 -27.10 104.16 3.63
C GLN A 32 -27.52 102.69 3.90
N PRO A 33 -28.44 102.45 4.86
CA PRO A 33 -28.73 101.12 5.43
C PRO A 33 -29.35 100.10 4.45
N HIS A 34 -29.73 100.52 3.25
CA HIS A 34 -30.42 99.66 2.29
C HIS A 34 -29.47 98.82 1.40
N MET A 35 -28.25 99.30 1.11
CA MET A 35 -27.31 98.59 0.23
C MET A 35 -26.47 97.50 0.95
N MET A 36 -26.21 97.67 2.25
CA MET A 36 -25.51 96.69 3.09
C MET A 36 -26.28 95.37 3.20
N HIS A 37 -27.61 95.42 3.31
CA HIS A 37 -28.45 94.24 3.43
C HIS A 37 -28.44 93.40 2.13
N HIS A 38 -28.41 94.07 0.97
CA HIS A 38 -28.33 93.41 -0.32
C HIS A 38 -26.95 92.76 -0.57
N MET A 39 -25.85 93.47 -0.27
CA MET A 39 -24.50 92.90 -0.36
C MET A 39 -24.31 91.71 0.58
N HIS A 40 -24.82 91.77 1.81
CA HIS A 40 -24.77 90.66 2.77
C HIS A 40 -25.57 89.45 2.27
N HIS A 41 -26.76 89.67 1.70
CA HIS A 41 -27.56 88.60 1.11
C HIS A 41 -26.87 87.95 -0.10
N MET A 42 -26.25 88.74 -0.97
CA MET A 42 -25.50 88.23 -2.13
C MET A 42 -24.26 87.43 -1.70
N HIS A 43 -23.50 87.89 -0.70
CA HIS A 43 -22.38 87.14 -0.11
C HIS A 43 -22.85 85.84 0.55
N MET A 44 -23.98 85.86 1.25
CA MET A 44 -24.56 84.68 1.88
C MET A 44 -25.00 83.65 0.83
N MET A 45 -25.61 84.09 -0.27
CA MET A 45 -26.00 83.22 -1.37
C MET A 45 -24.79 82.59 -2.08
N GLN A 46 -23.72 83.37 -2.30
CA GLN A 46 -22.46 82.87 -2.86
C GLN A 46 -21.76 81.88 -1.92
N ALA A 47 -21.74 82.16 -0.61
CA ALA A 47 -21.19 81.26 0.40
C ALA A 47 -21.99 79.94 0.49
N ALA A 48 -23.32 80.00 0.44
CA ALA A 48 -24.18 78.82 0.41
C ALA A 48 -23.92 77.97 -0.85
N GLN A 49 -23.75 78.59 -2.02
CA GLN A 49 -23.41 77.90 -3.26
C GLN A 49 -22.03 77.23 -3.19
N GLN A 50 -21.02 77.92 -2.64
CA GLN A 50 -19.70 77.34 -2.39
C GLN A 50 -19.77 76.17 -1.39
N GLN A 51 -20.56 76.30 -0.33
CA GLN A 51 -20.75 75.25 0.67
C GLN A 51 -21.44 74.02 0.08
N GLN A 52 -22.46 74.20 -0.78
CA GLN A 52 -23.11 73.11 -1.50
C GLN A 52 -22.12 72.39 -2.45
N HIS A 53 -21.27 73.13 -3.17
CA HIS A 53 -20.25 72.53 -4.03
C HIS A 53 -19.21 71.73 -3.24
N MET A 54 -18.70 72.29 -2.13
CA MET A 54 -17.78 71.56 -1.24
C MET A 54 -18.41 70.30 -0.65
N ALA A 55 -19.69 70.35 -0.24
CA ALA A 55 -20.41 69.18 0.26
C ALA A 55 -20.58 68.09 -0.81
N MET A 56 -20.88 68.48 -2.06
CA MET A 56 -20.98 67.54 -3.18
C MET A 56 -19.62 66.89 -3.49
N MET A 57 -18.53 67.67 -3.53
CA MET A 57 -17.17 67.16 -3.71
C MET A 57 -16.76 66.20 -2.57
N HIS A 58 -17.09 66.54 -1.32
CA HIS A 58 -16.81 65.67 -0.18
C HIS A 58 -17.62 64.37 -0.22
N ALA A 59 -18.90 64.43 -0.59
CA ALA A 59 -19.74 63.24 -0.75
C ALA A 59 -19.23 62.33 -1.86
N GLN A 60 -18.83 62.90 -3.00
CA GLN A 60 -18.24 62.14 -4.12
C GLN A 60 -16.91 61.50 -3.71
N HIS A 61 -16.05 62.23 -3.00
CA HIS A 61 -14.79 61.70 -2.49
C HIS A 61 -14.99 60.56 -1.47
N SER A 62 -15.94 60.72 -0.54
CA SER A 62 -16.29 59.68 0.43
C SER A 62 -16.84 58.42 -0.24
N GLN A 63 -17.72 58.56 -1.25
CA GLN A 63 -18.19 57.41 -2.02
C GLN A 63 -17.05 56.71 -2.77
N MET A 64 -16.13 57.47 -3.36
CA MET A 64 -14.97 56.92 -4.05
C MET A 64 -14.08 56.13 -3.08
N GLN A 65 -13.80 56.66 -1.89
CA GLN A 65 -13.04 55.97 -0.85
C GLN A 65 -13.75 54.68 -0.38
N GLN A 66 -15.08 54.70 -0.22
CA GLN A 66 -15.84 53.50 0.16
C GLN A 66 -15.81 52.43 -0.93
N MET A 67 -15.92 52.81 -2.21
CA MET A 67 -15.82 51.88 -3.33
C MET A 67 -14.41 51.27 -3.43
N GLU A 68 -13.37 52.10 -3.25
CA GLU A 68 -11.98 51.63 -3.27
C GLU A 68 -11.70 50.66 -2.11
N MET A 69 -12.17 50.96 -0.90
CA MET A 69 -12.05 50.05 0.24
C MET A 69 -12.77 48.72 0.02
N LYS A 70 -13.98 48.74 -0.55
CA LYS A 70 -14.71 47.50 -0.89
C LYS A 70 -13.99 46.67 -1.93
N LYS A 71 -13.48 47.31 -2.99
CA LYS A 71 -12.70 46.64 -4.04
C LYS A 71 -11.42 46.01 -3.49
N LYS A 72 -10.72 46.70 -2.58
CA LYS A 72 -9.53 46.17 -1.91
C LYS A 72 -9.88 44.97 -1.01
N GLN A 73 -10.97 45.06 -0.24
CA GLN A 73 -11.44 43.94 0.58
C GLN A 73 -11.85 42.71 -0.26
N GLU A 74 -12.50 42.93 -1.41
CA GLU A 74 -12.89 41.85 -2.31
C GLU A 74 -11.67 41.19 -2.97
N ASP A 75 -10.70 41.97 -3.44
CA ASP A 75 -9.46 41.44 -4.02
C ASP A 75 -8.63 40.67 -2.98
N ASP A 76 -8.49 41.20 -1.76
CA ASP A 76 -7.81 40.50 -0.66
C ASP A 76 -8.54 39.22 -0.27
N ARG A 77 -9.88 39.23 -0.24
CA ARG A 77 -10.68 38.02 0.02
C ARG A 77 -10.51 36.99 -1.10
N ARG A 78 -10.49 37.43 -2.35
CA ARG A 78 -10.27 36.56 -3.51
C ARG A 78 -8.87 35.95 -3.48
N ARG A 79 -7.84 36.73 -3.20
CA ARG A 79 -6.46 36.26 -3.02
C ARG A 79 -6.36 35.21 -1.91
N ARG A 80 -7.01 35.43 -0.77
CA ARG A 80 -7.02 34.46 0.34
C ARG A 80 -7.70 33.14 -0.03
N ILE A 81 -8.82 33.19 -0.77
CA ILE A 81 -9.52 31.98 -1.22
C ILE A 81 -8.67 31.21 -2.23
N ASP A 82 -8.04 31.90 -3.18
CA ASP A 82 -7.20 31.27 -4.21
C ASP A 82 -5.92 30.65 -3.59
N GLU A 83 -5.30 31.33 -2.63
CA GLU A 83 -4.14 30.80 -1.90
C GLU A 83 -4.50 29.58 -1.05
N GLU A 84 -5.63 29.63 -0.33
CA GLU A 84 -6.11 28.48 0.45
C GLU A 84 -6.47 27.30 -0.45
N LYS A 85 -7.09 27.55 -1.61
CA LYS A 85 -7.41 26.51 -2.59
C LYS A 85 -6.14 25.87 -3.13
N ARG A 86 -5.12 26.67 -3.49
CA ARG A 86 -3.82 26.17 -3.95
C ARG A 86 -3.14 25.31 -2.88
N LYS A 87 -3.15 25.75 -1.63
CA LYS A 87 -2.58 24.99 -0.50
C LYS A 87 -3.30 23.66 -0.27
N ARG A 88 -4.63 23.64 -0.37
CA ARG A 88 -5.45 22.42 -0.25
C ARG A 88 -5.20 21.44 -1.39
N GLU A 89 -5.07 21.92 -2.62
CA GLU A 89 -4.78 21.07 -3.79
C GLU A 89 -3.37 20.46 -3.71
N GLU A 90 -2.37 21.22 -3.27
CA GLU A 90 -1.01 20.72 -3.07
C GLU A 90 -0.93 19.68 -1.95
N GLU A 91 -1.58 19.93 -0.81
CA GLU A 91 -1.64 18.97 0.29
C GLU A 91 -2.38 17.69 -0.12
N LYS A 92 -3.49 17.81 -0.85
CA LYS A 92 -4.24 16.66 -1.38
C LYS A 92 -3.37 15.84 -2.34
N ARG A 93 -2.65 16.50 -3.25
CA ARG A 93 -1.73 15.83 -4.19
C ARG A 93 -0.61 15.09 -3.45
N LYS A 94 -0.02 15.70 -2.42
CA LYS A 94 1.03 15.06 -1.60
C LYS A 94 0.49 13.83 -0.85
N ARG A 95 -0.72 13.94 -0.26
CA ARG A 95 -1.38 12.82 0.42
C ARG A 95 -1.72 11.67 -0.53
N GLU A 96 -2.21 11.97 -1.73
CA GLU A 96 -2.52 10.96 -2.75
C GLU A 96 -1.27 10.25 -3.26
N GLU A 97 -0.16 10.98 -3.45
CA GLU A 97 1.12 10.39 -3.87
C GLU A 97 1.69 9.46 -2.78
N GLU A 98 1.66 9.87 -1.52
CA GLU A 98 2.09 9.05 -0.39
C GLU A 98 1.20 7.80 -0.22
N ALA A 99 -0.12 7.96 -0.33
CA ALA A 99 -1.06 6.82 -0.28
C ALA A 99 -0.80 5.84 -1.43
N ARG A 100 -0.57 6.34 -2.65
CA ARG A 100 -0.24 5.50 -3.81
C ARG A 100 1.09 4.77 -3.62
N ARG A 101 2.10 5.45 -3.07
CA ARG A 101 3.38 4.82 -2.75
C ARG A 101 3.22 3.69 -1.74
N LYS A 102 2.48 3.93 -0.65
CA LYS A 102 2.20 2.90 0.37
C LYS A 102 1.42 1.71 -0.21
N GLN A 103 0.42 1.94 -1.05
CA GLN A 103 -0.31 0.87 -1.73
C GLN A 103 0.60 0.02 -2.63
N ASN A 104 1.53 0.66 -3.34
CA ASN A 104 2.50 -0.06 -4.17
C ASN A 104 3.48 -0.88 -3.31
N GLU A 105 3.97 -0.33 -2.20
CA GLU A 105 4.80 -1.04 -1.22
C GLU A 105 4.08 -2.29 -0.67
N GLU A 106 2.82 -2.15 -0.24
CA GLU A 106 2.01 -3.26 0.27
C GLU A 106 1.74 -4.33 -0.79
N LYS A 107 1.48 -3.91 -2.03
CA LYS A 107 1.27 -4.82 -3.16
C LYS A 107 2.53 -5.62 -3.48
N ALA A 108 3.69 -4.96 -3.52
CA ALA A 108 4.99 -5.58 -3.74
C ALA A 108 5.29 -6.66 -2.69
N VAL A 109 5.10 -6.33 -1.41
CA VAL A 109 5.23 -7.27 -0.29
C VAL A 109 4.31 -8.48 -0.45
N ARG A 110 3.04 -8.25 -0.80
CA ARG A 110 2.06 -9.34 -1.01
C ARG A 110 2.48 -10.28 -2.14
N ASN A 111 2.94 -9.73 -3.27
CA ASN A 111 3.37 -10.53 -4.41
C ASN A 111 4.54 -11.44 -4.04
N ILE A 112 5.56 -10.91 -3.35
CA ILE A 112 6.71 -11.69 -2.88
C ILE A 112 6.24 -12.81 -1.93
N MET A 113 5.40 -12.48 -0.95
CA MET A 113 4.88 -13.47 0.00
C MET A 113 4.09 -14.59 -0.66
N GLN A 114 3.31 -14.32 -1.70
CA GLN A 114 2.58 -15.35 -2.44
C GLN A 114 3.52 -16.35 -3.10
N VAL A 115 4.59 -15.89 -3.76
CA VAL A 115 5.56 -16.79 -4.40
C VAL A 115 6.34 -17.59 -3.34
N VAL A 116 6.74 -16.96 -2.23
CA VAL A 116 7.39 -17.65 -1.10
C VAL A 116 6.49 -18.76 -0.53
N GLN A 117 5.19 -18.50 -0.40
CA GLN A 117 4.23 -19.52 0.07
C GLN A 117 4.09 -20.69 -0.91
N LYS A 118 4.02 -20.42 -2.22
CA LYS A 118 4.04 -21.49 -3.25
C LYS A 118 5.32 -22.31 -3.18
N LEU A 119 6.47 -21.65 -3.04
CA LEU A 119 7.77 -22.30 -2.99
C LEU A 119 7.91 -23.26 -1.80
N ARG A 120 7.35 -22.92 -0.61
CA ARG A 120 7.42 -23.78 0.58
C ARG A 120 6.77 -25.16 0.40
N VAL A 121 5.82 -25.28 -0.53
CA VAL A 121 5.14 -26.54 -0.86
C VAL A 121 5.57 -27.11 -2.22
N ALA A 122 6.72 -26.64 -2.74
CA ALA A 122 7.29 -27.13 -3.99
C ALA A 122 7.59 -28.63 -3.94
N THR A 123 7.40 -29.28 -5.09
CA THR A 123 7.85 -30.65 -5.34
C THR A 123 9.19 -30.62 -6.08
N PRO A 124 9.93 -31.74 -6.12
CA PRO A 124 11.22 -31.78 -6.83
C PRO A 124 11.11 -31.38 -8.31
N GLU A 125 9.96 -31.60 -8.94
CA GLU A 125 9.74 -31.35 -10.37
C GLU A 125 9.47 -29.88 -10.70
N ASN A 126 8.92 -29.09 -9.77
CA ASN A 126 8.55 -27.69 -9.99
C ASN A 126 9.43 -26.68 -9.22
N PHE A 127 10.38 -27.16 -8.42
CA PHE A 127 11.21 -26.31 -7.58
C PHE A 127 12.03 -25.29 -8.38
N ASP A 128 12.64 -25.70 -9.48
CA ASP A 128 13.49 -24.82 -10.29
C ASP A 128 12.67 -23.69 -10.96
N GLU A 129 11.45 -24.01 -11.40
CA GLU A 129 10.52 -23.01 -11.96
C GLU A 129 10.09 -22.00 -10.90
N LEU A 130 9.68 -22.45 -9.71
CA LEU A 130 9.25 -21.57 -8.61
C LEU A 130 10.41 -20.76 -8.03
N LYS A 131 11.63 -21.30 -8.02
CA LYS A 131 12.83 -20.57 -7.62
C LYS A 131 13.10 -19.41 -8.59
N LYS A 132 12.99 -19.66 -9.90
CA LYS A 132 13.11 -18.61 -10.91
C LYS A 132 11.98 -17.57 -10.78
N GLU A 133 10.73 -17.99 -10.57
CA GLU A 133 9.59 -17.08 -10.31
C GLU A 133 9.88 -16.18 -9.09
N LEU A 134 10.49 -16.72 -8.03
CA LEU A 134 10.88 -15.96 -6.85
C LEU A 134 11.99 -14.96 -7.16
N GLU A 135 13.04 -15.36 -7.86
CA GLU A 135 14.15 -14.48 -8.26
C GLU A 135 13.65 -13.31 -9.14
N ASP A 136 12.81 -13.60 -10.14
CA ASP A 136 12.20 -12.60 -11.02
C ASP A 136 11.28 -11.65 -10.24
N THR A 137 10.48 -12.19 -9.31
CA THR A 137 9.58 -11.39 -8.47
C THR A 137 10.36 -10.51 -7.50
N LEU A 138 11.44 -11.01 -6.89
CA LEU A 138 12.31 -10.22 -6.04
C LEU A 138 12.99 -9.11 -6.84
N ALA A 139 13.53 -9.40 -8.03
CA ALA A 139 14.15 -8.38 -8.88
C ALA A 139 13.19 -7.22 -9.20
N LYS A 140 11.91 -7.54 -9.45
CA LYS A 140 10.88 -6.56 -9.81
C LYS A 140 10.30 -5.79 -8.61
N GLU A 141 9.94 -6.49 -7.54
CA GLU A 141 9.10 -5.93 -6.47
C GLU A 141 9.93 -5.42 -5.28
N LEU A 142 11.15 -5.92 -5.08
CA LEU A 142 12.01 -5.52 -3.97
C LEU A 142 12.40 -4.03 -3.95
N PRO A 143 12.70 -3.33 -5.08
CA PRO A 143 12.93 -1.89 -5.04
C PRO A 143 11.67 -1.09 -4.69
N VAL A 144 10.48 -1.65 -4.95
CA VAL A 144 9.19 -1.02 -4.64
C VAL A 144 8.80 -1.23 -3.18
N ALA A 145 9.28 -2.29 -2.52
CA ALA A 145 8.91 -2.67 -1.16
C ALA A 145 9.41 -1.72 -0.05
N GLY A 146 10.26 -0.73 -0.38
CA GLY A 146 10.71 0.31 0.55
C GLY A 146 11.35 -0.26 1.83
N ASN A 147 10.80 0.11 3.00
CA ASN A 147 11.29 -0.31 4.31
C ASN A 147 11.14 -1.82 4.58
N SER A 148 10.28 -2.52 3.83
CA SER A 148 10.08 -3.96 4.00
C SER A 148 11.06 -4.82 3.21
N SER A 149 11.92 -4.21 2.39
CA SER A 149 12.84 -4.92 1.48
C SER A 149 13.76 -5.93 2.18
N ALA A 150 14.40 -5.54 3.29
CA ALA A 150 15.28 -6.43 4.06
C ALA A 150 14.51 -7.65 4.59
N ARG A 151 13.34 -7.42 5.22
CA ARG A 151 12.47 -8.49 5.71
C ARG A 151 12.01 -9.43 4.59
N MET A 152 11.74 -8.90 3.39
CA MET A 152 11.33 -9.73 2.24
C MET A 152 12.47 -10.62 1.71
N LYS A 153 13.73 -10.18 1.79
CA LYS A 153 14.89 -11.06 1.49
C LYS A 153 14.98 -12.20 2.50
N ASP A 154 14.90 -11.88 3.80
CA ASP A 154 14.98 -12.89 4.85
C ASP A 154 13.86 -13.94 4.74
N GLU A 155 12.63 -13.52 4.42
CA GLU A 155 11.51 -14.45 4.21
C GLU A 155 11.68 -15.31 2.94
N ALA A 156 12.26 -14.75 1.87
CA ALA A 156 12.59 -15.49 0.67
C ALA A 156 13.67 -16.55 0.93
N ASP A 157 14.74 -16.20 1.64
CA ASP A 157 15.82 -17.12 2.02
C ASP A 157 15.31 -18.25 2.92
N LYS A 158 14.48 -17.91 3.92
CA LYS A 158 13.79 -18.91 4.76
C LYS A 158 12.86 -19.80 3.93
N GLY A 159 12.16 -19.22 2.96
CA GLY A 159 11.30 -19.95 2.02
C GLY A 159 12.07 -20.98 1.20
N LEU A 160 13.21 -20.57 0.63
CA LEU A 160 14.13 -21.43 -0.12
C LEU A 160 14.68 -22.57 0.74
N ALA A 161 15.17 -22.27 1.94
CA ALA A 161 15.69 -23.28 2.86
C ALA A 161 14.61 -24.30 3.27
N ALA A 162 13.38 -23.83 3.55
CA ALA A 162 12.26 -24.71 3.87
C ALA A 162 11.86 -25.62 2.70
N ALA A 163 11.84 -25.07 1.48
CA ALA A 163 11.54 -25.83 0.27
C ALA A 163 12.59 -26.91 -0.02
N GLN A 164 13.88 -26.57 0.11
CA GLN A 164 14.98 -27.54 -0.03
C GLN A 164 14.84 -28.69 0.96
N LYS A 165 14.59 -28.38 2.24
CA LYS A 165 14.35 -29.40 3.27
C LYS A 165 13.13 -30.29 2.95
N CYS A 166 12.06 -29.70 2.43
CA CYS A 166 10.88 -30.46 2.01
C CYS A 166 11.22 -31.45 0.88
N ILE A 167 11.97 -31.00 -0.12
CA ILE A 167 12.42 -31.80 -1.26
C ILE A 167 13.34 -32.95 -0.80
N GLU A 168 14.27 -32.68 0.10
CA GLU A 168 15.12 -33.72 0.72
C GLU A 168 14.28 -34.80 1.42
N MET A 169 13.27 -34.39 2.21
CA MET A 169 12.36 -35.33 2.87
C MET A 169 11.52 -36.14 1.87
N ILE A 170 11.01 -35.52 0.81
CA ILE A 170 10.26 -36.19 -0.26
C ILE A 170 11.14 -37.23 -0.96
N ASN A 171 12.37 -36.84 -1.33
CA ASN A 171 13.31 -37.73 -2.01
C ASN A 171 13.74 -38.90 -1.12
N ALA A 172 14.04 -38.64 0.16
CA ALA A 172 14.36 -39.68 1.12
C ALA A 172 13.21 -40.68 1.29
N ARG A 173 11.97 -40.19 1.36
CA ARG A 173 10.78 -41.04 1.42
C ARG A 173 10.56 -41.84 0.14
N ARG A 174 10.72 -41.23 -1.04
CA ARG A 174 10.62 -41.93 -2.34
C ARG A 174 11.65 -43.06 -2.44
N LYS A 175 12.90 -42.80 -2.04
CA LYS A 175 13.96 -43.80 -2.01
C LYS A 175 13.62 -44.97 -1.07
N LEU A 176 13.17 -44.69 0.16
CA LEU A 176 12.80 -45.72 1.12
C LEU A 176 11.65 -46.63 0.61
N VAL A 177 10.65 -46.04 -0.05
CA VAL A 177 9.53 -46.80 -0.63
C VAL A 177 10.01 -47.68 -1.78
N GLU A 178 10.86 -47.16 -2.67
CA GLU A 178 11.43 -47.93 -3.77
C GLU A 178 12.32 -49.08 -3.28
N ASP A 179 13.18 -48.84 -2.30
CA ASP A 179 14.06 -49.86 -1.72
C ASP A 179 13.24 -50.98 -1.05
N LYS A 180 12.19 -50.63 -0.29
CA LYS A 180 11.26 -51.61 0.30
C LYS A 180 10.51 -52.41 -0.75
N ARG A 181 10.08 -51.77 -1.85
CA ARG A 181 9.41 -52.47 -2.95
C ARG A 181 10.36 -53.52 -3.56
N ARG A 182 11.60 -53.13 -3.85
CA ARG A 182 12.62 -54.04 -4.39
C ARG A 182 12.94 -55.18 -3.44
N GLU A 183 13.05 -54.92 -2.14
CA GLU A 183 13.29 -55.97 -1.14
C GLU A 183 12.11 -56.96 -1.07
N MET A 184 10.87 -56.47 -1.11
CA MET A 184 9.68 -57.32 -1.09
C MET A 184 9.54 -58.13 -2.39
N GLU A 185 9.78 -57.53 -3.55
CA GLU A 185 9.79 -58.23 -4.84
C GLU A 185 10.89 -59.31 -4.88
N ALA A 186 12.09 -59.01 -4.36
CA ALA A 186 13.17 -60.00 -4.26
C ALA A 186 12.82 -61.15 -3.31
N LYS A 187 12.18 -60.86 -2.16
CA LYS A 187 11.71 -61.88 -1.22
C LYS A 187 10.60 -62.74 -1.82
N GLN A 188 9.63 -62.12 -2.50
CA GLN A 188 8.56 -62.86 -3.18
C GLN A 188 9.14 -63.79 -4.23
N LYS A 189 10.03 -63.30 -5.09
CA LYS A 189 10.71 -64.13 -6.09
C LYS A 189 11.48 -65.29 -5.47
N ALA A 190 12.24 -65.04 -4.40
CA ALA A 190 12.99 -66.10 -3.71
C ALA A 190 12.08 -67.16 -3.06
N LEU A 191 10.92 -66.74 -2.53
CA LEU A 191 9.91 -67.67 -1.99
C LEU A 191 9.22 -68.46 -3.10
N GLU A 192 8.92 -67.83 -4.23
CA GLU A 192 8.35 -68.49 -5.42
C GLU A 192 9.32 -69.53 -6.00
N ASP A 193 10.59 -69.18 -6.16
CA ASP A 193 11.63 -70.09 -6.65
C ASP A 193 11.79 -71.29 -5.68
N ARG A 194 11.80 -71.04 -4.37
CA ARG A 194 11.86 -72.11 -3.36
C ARG A 194 10.62 -72.99 -3.37
N ALA A 195 9.44 -72.41 -3.49
CA ALA A 195 8.18 -73.16 -3.56
C ALA A 195 8.17 -74.05 -4.82
N ARG A 196 8.65 -73.53 -5.94
CA ARG A 196 8.80 -74.29 -7.18
C ARG A 196 9.74 -75.49 -7.00
N SER A 197 10.92 -75.31 -6.42
CA SER A 197 11.84 -76.43 -6.15
C SER A 197 11.23 -77.50 -5.24
N LEU A 198 10.52 -77.11 -4.17
CA LEU A 198 9.85 -78.06 -3.27
C LEU A 198 8.73 -78.84 -3.98
N LEU A 199 8.00 -78.21 -4.90
CA LEU A 199 6.98 -78.88 -5.71
C LEU A 199 7.61 -79.90 -6.67
N GLU A 200 8.73 -79.56 -7.30
CA GLU A 200 9.49 -80.47 -8.17
C GLU A 200 10.03 -81.69 -7.38
N GLU A 201 10.58 -81.46 -6.19
CA GLU A 201 11.02 -82.54 -5.28
C GLU A 201 9.86 -83.45 -4.87
N LEU A 202 8.73 -82.88 -4.45
CA LEU A 202 7.54 -83.64 -4.06
C LEU A 202 7.01 -84.46 -5.24
N GLN A 203 6.96 -83.87 -6.43
CA GLN A 203 6.56 -84.57 -7.64
C GLN A 203 7.47 -85.78 -7.91
N GLY A 204 8.79 -85.62 -7.78
CA GLY A 204 9.75 -86.70 -7.92
C GLY A 204 9.53 -87.84 -6.90
N LEU A 205 9.27 -87.51 -5.63
CA LEU A 205 8.97 -88.50 -4.60
C LEU A 205 7.66 -89.26 -4.88
N VAL A 206 6.62 -88.56 -5.33
CA VAL A 206 5.33 -89.19 -5.70
C VAL A 206 5.51 -90.14 -6.87
N THR A 207 6.20 -89.73 -7.94
CA THR A 207 6.49 -90.62 -9.08
C THR A 207 7.27 -91.85 -8.64
N SER A 208 8.30 -91.70 -7.78
CA SER A 208 9.05 -92.83 -7.24
C SER A 208 8.17 -93.77 -6.40
N ALA A 209 7.30 -93.23 -5.55
CA ALA A 209 6.40 -94.03 -4.73
C ALA A 209 5.37 -94.79 -5.57
N GLU A 210 4.82 -94.17 -6.62
CA GLU A 210 3.93 -94.81 -7.59
C GLU A 210 4.62 -95.95 -8.34
N GLU A 211 5.86 -95.76 -8.77
CA GLU A 211 6.65 -96.83 -9.39
C GLU A 211 6.90 -97.99 -8.43
N GLN A 212 7.29 -97.71 -7.19
CA GLN A 212 7.50 -98.74 -6.17
C GLN A 212 6.21 -99.50 -5.85
N SER A 213 5.08 -98.79 -5.76
CA SER A 213 3.75 -99.39 -5.56
C SER A 213 3.39 -100.31 -6.74
N ARG A 214 3.62 -99.87 -7.98
CA ARG A 214 3.43 -100.72 -9.17
C ARG A 214 4.30 -101.98 -9.13
N ARG A 215 5.59 -101.84 -8.78
CA ARG A 215 6.52 -102.98 -8.65
C ARG A 215 6.07 -103.96 -7.57
N LEU A 216 5.66 -103.45 -6.40
CA LEU A 216 5.16 -104.26 -5.30
C LEU A 216 3.89 -105.03 -5.71
N ALA A 217 2.97 -104.35 -6.40
CA ALA A 217 1.75 -104.97 -6.93
C ALA A 217 2.09 -106.13 -7.88
N GLU A 218 3.02 -105.95 -8.81
CA GLU A 218 3.50 -107.03 -9.70
C GLU A 218 4.11 -108.21 -8.93
N VAL A 219 4.99 -107.94 -7.96
CA VAL A 219 5.66 -108.98 -7.13
C VAL A 219 4.67 -109.73 -6.23
N SER A 220 3.59 -109.08 -5.81
CA SER A 220 2.56 -109.68 -4.95
C SER A 220 1.58 -110.63 -5.67
N LYS A 221 1.49 -110.57 -7.00
CA LYS A 221 0.59 -111.43 -7.81
C LYS A 221 0.68 -112.93 -7.46
N PRO A 222 1.86 -113.57 -7.32
CA PRO A 222 1.96 -114.97 -6.92
C PRO A 222 1.48 -115.28 -5.50
N LEU A 223 1.41 -114.29 -4.59
CA LEU A 223 0.95 -114.48 -3.21
C LEU A 223 -0.56 -114.31 -3.05
N GLY A 224 -1.25 -113.70 -4.02
CA GLY A 224 -2.70 -113.45 -3.99
C GLY A 224 -3.60 -114.69 -4.12
N GLY A 225 -3.02 -115.88 -4.29
CA GLY A 225 -3.73 -117.15 -4.47
C GLY A 225 -4.07 -117.90 -3.18
N ILE A 226 -4.28 -117.22 -2.04
CA ILE A 226 -4.77 -117.93 -0.84
C ILE A 226 -6.23 -118.34 -1.12
N PRO A 227 -6.55 -119.64 -1.22
CA PRO A 227 -7.89 -120.10 -1.54
C PRO A 227 -8.84 -119.64 -0.42
N LYS A 228 -9.89 -118.90 -0.78
CA LYS A 228 -10.98 -118.58 0.16
C LYS A 228 -11.54 -119.89 0.68
N LYS A 229 -11.32 -120.19 1.97
CA LYS A 229 -12.05 -121.27 2.66
C LYS A 229 -13.55 -121.01 2.45
N ALA A 230 -14.24 -122.00 1.89
CA ALA A 230 -15.67 -121.93 1.66
C ALA A 230 -16.42 -121.68 2.98
N PRO A 231 -17.43 -120.80 3.01
CA PRO A 231 -18.25 -120.60 4.19
C PRO A 231 -19.06 -121.87 4.48
N ALA A 232 -19.05 -122.28 5.75
CA ALA A 232 -19.88 -123.37 6.28
C ALA A 232 -21.30 -122.88 6.58
#